data_AF-A0A1Y1RU55-F1
#
_entry.id   AF-A0A1Y1RU55-F1
#
_cell.length_a   1.000
_cell.length_b   1.000
_cell.length_c   1.000
_cell.angle_alpha   90.00
_cell.angle_beta   90.00
_cell.angle_gamma   90.00
#
_symmetry.space_group_name_H-M   'P 1'
#
loop_
_entity.id
_entity.type
_entity.pdbx_description
1 polymer ?
#
loop_
_entity_poly.entity_id
_entity_poly.type
_entity_poly.pdbx_seq_one_letter_code
_entity_poly.pdbx_strand_id
1 'polypeptide(L)'
;MLKRTSCLTLALLVFLGTVTPERLLAEETEPVPYEIGEFPRPVRELRRGEIIFFGSVPITFLLSGLSWELGQAAAGDSYPFSDEQHTYNILISAGALSLGIALLDFILGRLE
;
A
#
# COMPACT_ATOMS: atom_id res chain seq x y z
N MET A 1 6.85 -4.33 30.29
CA MET A 1 7.09 -3.35 29.20
C MET A 1 5.95 -3.28 28.17
N LEU A 2 5.09 -4.31 28.08
CA LEU A 2 3.93 -4.41 27.16
C LEU A 2 2.82 -3.34 27.35
N LYS A 3 2.66 -2.78 28.55
CA LYS A 3 1.59 -1.79 28.84
C LYS A 3 1.87 -0.40 28.26
N ARG A 4 3.13 0.00 28.14
CA ARG A 4 3.51 1.36 27.67
C ARG A 4 3.41 1.47 26.15
N THR A 5 3.79 0.41 25.43
CA THR A 5 3.68 0.34 23.97
C THR A 5 2.23 0.25 23.51
N SER A 6 1.39 -0.50 24.23
CA SER A 6 -0.05 -0.61 23.94
C SER A 6 -0.80 0.72 24.13
N CYS A 7 -0.48 1.50 25.16
CA CYS A 7 -1.02 2.85 25.33
C CYS A 7 -0.60 3.80 24.20
N LEU A 8 0.64 3.71 23.70
CA LEU A 8 1.13 4.54 22.62
C LEU A 8 0.47 4.19 21.27
N THR A 9 0.28 2.90 20.98
CA THR A 9 -0.44 2.47 19.77
C THR A 9 -1.91 2.82 19.83
N LEU A 10 -2.55 2.71 21.00
CA LEU A 10 -3.94 3.13 21.21
C LEU A 10 -4.07 4.66 21.06
N ALA A 11 -3.15 5.43 21.64
CA ALA A 11 -3.14 6.89 21.52
C ALA A 11 -2.90 7.36 20.08
N LEU A 12 -2.04 6.66 19.32
CA LEU A 12 -1.81 6.94 17.91
C LEU A 12 -3.04 6.64 17.04
N LEU A 13 -3.74 5.54 17.31
CA LEU A 13 -4.99 5.18 16.61
C LEU A 13 -6.13 6.14 16.95
N VAL A 14 -6.24 6.59 18.19
CA VAL A 14 -7.20 7.63 18.61
C VAL A 14 -6.85 8.96 17.95
N PHE A 15 -5.56 9.34 17.91
CA PHE A 15 -5.12 10.56 17.26
C PHE A 15 -5.44 10.54 15.75
N LEU A 16 -5.15 9.45 15.04
CA LEU A 16 -5.55 9.25 13.64
C LEU A 16 -7.07 9.32 13.44
N GLY A 17 -7.85 8.75 14.38
CA GLY A 17 -9.31 8.78 14.35
C GLY A 17 -9.91 10.17 14.64
N THR A 18 -9.18 11.05 15.34
CA THR A 18 -9.60 12.44 15.57
C THR A 18 -9.25 13.40 14.43
N VAL A 19 -8.49 12.96 13.43
CA VAL A 19 -8.28 13.72 12.17
C VAL A 19 -9.41 13.46 11.17
N THR A 20 -10.58 12.98 11.64
CA THR A 20 -11.79 12.98 10.82
C THR A 20 -12.22 14.42 10.55
N PRO A 21 -12.54 14.79 9.30
CA PRO A 21 -12.96 16.14 8.95
C PRO A 21 -14.44 16.37 9.32
N GLU A 22 -14.86 15.99 10.52
CA GLU A 22 -16.25 16.17 10.97
C GLU A 22 -16.59 17.66 11.16
N ARG A 23 -15.57 18.54 11.29
CA ARG A 23 -15.74 20.00 11.40
C ARG A 23 -15.76 20.75 10.05
N LEU A 24 -15.68 20.05 8.91
CA LEU A 24 -15.80 20.62 7.56
C LEU A 24 -17.15 20.31 6.87
N LEU A 25 -18.07 19.64 7.56
CA LEU A 25 -19.42 19.31 7.08
C LEU A 25 -20.39 20.50 7.18
N ALA A 26 -20.00 21.64 6.62
CA ALA A 26 -20.85 22.83 6.56
C ALA A 26 -20.92 23.43 5.15
N GLU A 27 -21.09 22.58 4.14
CA GLU A 27 -21.83 22.91 2.91
C GLU A 27 -22.12 21.58 2.19
N GLU A 28 -23.39 21.26 1.93
CA GLU A 28 -23.77 20.22 0.97
C GLU A 28 -23.43 20.72 -0.44
N THR A 29 -22.14 20.89 -0.73
CA THR A 29 -21.68 21.04 -2.10
C THR A 29 -21.67 19.65 -2.70
N GLU A 30 -22.59 19.37 -3.63
CA GLU A 30 -22.45 18.21 -4.50
C GLU A 30 -21.01 18.20 -5.05
N PRO A 31 -20.32 17.04 -5.06
CA PRO A 31 -18.97 16.97 -5.60
C PRO A 31 -18.94 17.49 -7.03
N VAL A 32 -18.34 18.67 -7.23
CA VAL A 32 -18.18 19.25 -8.56
C VAL A 32 -17.10 18.45 -9.31
N PRO A 33 -17.31 18.09 -10.59
CA PRO A 33 -16.27 17.45 -11.39
C PRO A 33 -15.01 18.32 -11.45
N TYR A 34 -13.85 17.70 -11.24
CA TYR A 34 -12.57 18.40 -11.30
C TYR A 34 -12.29 18.99 -12.68
N GLU A 35 -11.70 20.18 -12.72
CA GLU A 35 -11.21 20.76 -13.97
C GLU A 35 -9.91 20.08 -14.41
N ILE A 36 -9.68 19.94 -15.73
CA ILE A 36 -8.51 19.26 -16.31
C ILE A 36 -7.18 19.87 -15.81
N GLY A 37 -7.18 21.16 -15.51
CA GLY A 37 -6.02 21.92 -15.03
C GLY A 37 -5.95 22.15 -13.53
N GLU A 38 -6.92 21.68 -12.75
CA GLU A 38 -7.07 22.04 -11.33
C GLU A 38 -5.88 21.59 -10.48
N PHE A 39 -5.30 20.43 -10.80
CA PHE A 39 -4.13 19.89 -10.11
C PHE A 39 -2.87 19.93 -10.97
N PRO A 40 -1.72 20.35 -10.41
CA PRO A 40 -0.43 20.24 -11.08
C PRO A 40 -0.11 18.81 -11.50
N ARG A 41 0.55 18.64 -12.64
CA ARG A 41 0.97 17.33 -13.18
C ARG A 41 1.64 16.40 -12.14
N PRO A 42 2.64 16.82 -11.33
CA PRO A 42 3.28 15.90 -10.38
C PRO A 42 2.32 15.37 -9.31
N VAL A 43 1.33 16.16 -8.91
CA VAL A 43 0.32 15.74 -7.92
C VAL A 43 -0.60 14.67 -8.53
N ARG A 44 -0.98 14.85 -9.79
CA ARG A 44 -1.78 13.85 -10.53
C ARG A 44 -1.02 12.54 -10.72
N GLU A 45 0.26 12.62 -11.07
CA GLU A 45 1.12 11.43 -11.21
C GLU A 45 1.30 10.70 -9.88
N LEU A 46 1.52 11.42 -8.78
CA LEU A 46 1.61 10.82 -7.45
C LEU A 46 0.31 10.10 -7.06
N ARG A 47 -0.85 10.75 -7.30
CA ARG A 47 -2.15 10.16 -7.01
C ARG A 47 -2.41 8.91 -7.85
N ARG A 48 -2.01 8.91 -9.13
CA ARG A 48 -2.08 7.72 -9.98
C ARG A 48 -1.20 6.59 -9.43
N GLY A 49 0.02 6.91 -9.04
CA GLY A 49 0.94 5.96 -8.41
C GLY A 49 0.38 5.36 -7.11
N GLU A 50 -0.21 6.18 -6.25
CA GLU A 50 -0.88 5.75 -5.02
C GLU A 50 -2.03 4.76 -5.31
N ILE A 51 -2.92 5.10 -6.23
CA ILE A 51 -4.05 4.26 -6.62
C ILE A 51 -3.56 2.91 -7.14
N ILE A 52 -2.55 2.90 -7.99
CA ILE A 52 -2.01 1.67 -8.57
C ILE A 52 -1.26 0.83 -7.53
N PHE A 53 -0.47 1.48 -6.68
CA PHE A 53 0.22 0.83 -5.57
C PHE A 53 -0.81 0.14 -4.67
N PHE A 54 -1.65 0.89 -3.97
CA PHE A 54 -2.62 0.29 -3.04
C PHE A 54 -3.63 -0.63 -3.73
N GLY A 55 -4.02 -0.33 -4.97
CA GLY A 55 -4.91 -1.17 -5.77
C GLY A 55 -4.32 -2.53 -6.15
N SER A 56 -3.00 -2.63 -6.29
CA SER A 56 -2.30 -3.88 -6.65
C SER A 56 -1.86 -4.71 -5.43
N VAL A 57 -1.88 -4.15 -4.22
CA VAL A 57 -1.48 -4.86 -2.98
C VAL A 57 -2.22 -6.19 -2.77
N PRO A 58 -3.57 -6.28 -2.92
CA PRO A 58 -4.26 -7.55 -2.68
C PRO A 58 -3.79 -8.67 -3.63
N ILE A 59 -3.56 -8.34 -4.89
CA ILE A 59 -3.12 -9.31 -5.91
C ILE A 59 -1.67 -9.72 -5.68
N THR A 60 -0.80 -8.74 -5.44
CA THR A 60 0.64 -8.98 -5.20
C THR A 60 0.87 -9.74 -3.90
N PHE A 61 0.04 -9.56 -2.88
CA PHE A 61 0.06 -10.35 -1.65
C PHE A 61 -0.22 -11.83 -1.90
N LEU A 62 -1.31 -12.12 -2.61
CA LEU A 62 -1.65 -13.50 -2.99
C LEU A 62 -0.55 -14.14 -3.84
N LEU A 63 -0.05 -13.41 -4.84
CA LEU A 63 1.03 -13.89 -5.71
C LEU A 63 2.32 -14.17 -4.92
N SER A 64 2.63 -13.33 -3.94
CA SER A 64 3.81 -13.49 -3.08
C SER A 64 3.69 -14.74 -2.21
N GLY A 65 2.50 -14.98 -1.63
CA GLY A 65 2.21 -16.20 -0.88
C GLY A 65 2.36 -17.47 -1.73
N LEU A 66 1.76 -17.47 -2.92
CA LEU A 66 1.91 -18.59 -3.88
C LEU A 66 3.37 -18.81 -4.28
N SER A 67 4.11 -17.73 -4.51
CA SER A 67 5.53 -17.81 -4.88
C SER A 67 6.38 -18.39 -3.74
N TRP A 68 6.05 -18.07 -2.48
CA TRP A 68 6.69 -18.67 -1.32
C TRP A 68 6.43 -20.18 -1.26
N GLU A 69 5.17 -20.60 -1.35
CA GLU A 69 4.79 -22.01 -1.30
C GLU A 69 5.45 -22.82 -2.42
N LEU A 70 5.44 -22.28 -3.64
CA LEU A 70 6.12 -22.89 -4.79
C LEU A 70 7.64 -22.99 -4.57
N GLY A 71 8.26 -21.94 -4.01
CA GLY A 71 9.68 -21.93 -3.70
C GLY A 71 10.06 -22.99 -2.66
N GLN A 72 9.28 -23.08 -1.57
CA GLN A 72 9.49 -24.08 -0.53
C GLN A 72 9.25 -25.51 -1.06
N ALA A 73 8.19 -25.72 -1.85
CA ALA A 73 7.91 -27.01 -2.47
C ALA A 73 9.01 -27.45 -3.45
N ALA A 74 9.63 -26.52 -4.17
CA ALA A 74 10.70 -26.81 -5.12
C ALA A 74 12.07 -27.06 -4.45
N ALA A 75 12.39 -26.33 -3.37
CA ALA A 75 13.69 -26.41 -2.71
C ALA A 75 13.73 -27.39 -1.52
N GLY A 76 12.57 -27.77 -0.97
CA GLY A 76 12.47 -28.62 0.22
C GLY A 76 13.29 -28.06 1.39
N ASP A 77 14.08 -28.92 2.04
CA ASP A 77 14.93 -28.57 3.17
C ASP A 77 16.04 -27.57 2.82
N SER A 78 16.33 -27.37 1.52
CA SER A 78 17.33 -26.39 1.05
C SER A 78 16.75 -24.99 0.86
N TYR A 79 15.47 -24.76 1.23
CA TYR A 79 14.88 -23.43 1.13
C TYR A 79 15.58 -22.46 2.11
N PRO A 80 16.12 -21.33 1.62
CA PRO A 80 17.03 -20.49 2.40
C PRO A 80 16.32 -19.62 3.45
N PHE A 81 14.98 -19.62 3.49
CA PHE A 81 14.21 -18.77 4.38
C PHE A 81 13.43 -19.62 5.39
N SER A 82 13.45 -19.20 6.65
CA SER A 82 12.75 -19.89 7.74
C SER A 82 11.25 -19.58 7.74
N ASP A 83 10.44 -20.51 8.22
CA ASP A 83 8.99 -20.32 8.39
C ASP A 83 8.64 -19.16 9.35
N GLU A 84 9.49 -18.87 10.35
CA GLU A 84 9.29 -17.72 11.24
C GLU A 84 9.27 -16.37 10.49
N GLN A 85 9.91 -16.29 9.32
CA GLN A 85 9.99 -15.10 8.48
C GLN A 85 8.93 -15.06 7.39
N HIS A 86 8.09 -16.11 7.29
CA HIS A 86 7.12 -16.29 6.21
C HIS A 86 6.25 -15.05 5.97
N THR A 87 5.57 -14.57 7.02
CA THR A 87 4.65 -13.43 6.91
C THR A 87 5.36 -12.15 6.50
N TYR A 88 6.55 -11.88 7.04
CA TYR A 88 7.32 -10.67 6.74
C TYR A 88 7.83 -10.70 5.30
N ASN A 89 8.33 -11.84 4.84
CA ASN A 89 8.84 -12.01 3.49
C ASN A 89 7.73 -11.89 2.44
N ILE A 90 6.54 -12.44 2.72
CA ILE A 90 5.36 -12.23 1.86
C ILE A 90 4.96 -10.76 1.83
N LEU A 91 4.92 -10.08 2.97
CA LEU A 91 4.52 -8.68 3.03
C LEU A 91 5.47 -7.76 2.25
N ILE A 92 6.78 -7.97 2.40
CA ILE A 92 7.78 -7.18 1.66
C ILE A 92 7.73 -7.47 0.19
N SER A 93 7.69 -8.75 -0.20
CA SER A 93 7.66 -9.10 -1.62
C SER A 93 6.41 -8.55 -2.29
N ALA A 94 5.25 -8.60 -1.62
CA ALA A 94 4.02 -7.97 -2.09
C ALA A 94 4.17 -6.47 -2.26
N GLY A 95 4.68 -5.78 -1.23
CA GLY A 95 4.92 -4.33 -1.28
C GLY A 95 5.92 -3.94 -2.37
N ALA A 96 6.99 -4.72 -2.55
CA ALA A 96 8.00 -4.50 -3.58
C ALA A 96 7.44 -4.71 -4.99
N LEU A 97 6.65 -5.77 -5.20
CA LEU A 97 5.97 -6.02 -6.47
C LEU A 97 4.96 -4.91 -6.79
N SER A 98 4.15 -4.52 -5.82
CA SER A 98 3.18 -3.44 -5.97
C SER A 98 3.84 -2.10 -6.29
N LEU A 99 4.94 -1.77 -5.61
CA LEU A 99 5.75 -0.59 -5.90
C LEU A 99 6.35 -0.68 -7.32
N GLY A 100 6.84 -1.86 -7.71
CA GLY A 100 7.35 -2.10 -9.06
C GLY A 100 6.31 -1.83 -10.13
N ILE A 101 5.06 -2.30 -9.95
CA ILE A 101 3.95 -2.05 -10.87
C ILE A 101 3.65 -0.54 -10.97
N ALA A 102 3.56 0.16 -9.83
CA ALA A 102 3.32 1.60 -9.82
C ALA A 102 4.44 2.40 -10.51
N LEU A 103 5.71 1.99 -10.33
CA LEU A 103 6.85 2.61 -10.99
C LEU A 103 6.88 2.33 -12.49
N LEU A 104 6.56 1.10 -12.90
CA LEU A 104 6.46 0.75 -14.32
C LEU A 104 5.39 1.58 -15.02
N ASP A 105 4.22 1.75 -14.40
CA ASP A 105 3.16 2.60 -14.92
C ASP A 105 3.58 4.08 -15.03
N PHE A 106 4.30 4.58 -14.03
CA PHE A 106 4.85 5.93 -14.06
C PHE A 106 5.86 6.14 -15.19
N ILE A 107 6.73 5.16 -15.44
CA ILE A 107 7.73 5.22 -16.52
C ILE A 107 7.02 5.16 -17.88
N LEU A 108 6.08 4.22 -18.06
CA LEU A 108 5.32 4.07 -19.31
C LEU A 108 4.52 5.32 -19.63
N GLY A 109 3.84 5.92 -18.64
CA GLY A 109 3.11 7.17 -18.82
C GLY A 109 3.96 8.41 -19.12
N ARG A 110 5.30 8.29 -19.11
CA ARG A 110 6.22 9.33 -19.60
C ARG A 110 6.75 9.07 -21.01
N LEU A 111 6.64 7.84 -21.51
CA LEU A 111 7.07 7.47 -22.85
C LEU A 111 6.01 7.77 -23.90
N GLU A 112 4.74 7.84 -23.49
CA GLU A 112 3.60 8.34 -24.27
C GLU A 112 3.50 9.88 -24.21
#